data_AF-A0A2V9J1Y3-F1
#
_entry.id   AF-A0A2V9J1Y3-F1
#
_cell.length_a   1.000
_cell.length_b   1.000
_cell.length_c   1.000
_cell.angle_alpha   90.00
_cell.angle_beta   90.00
_cell.angle_gamma   90.00
#
_symmetry.space_group_name_H-M   'P 1'
#
loop_
_entity.id
_entity.type
_entity.pdbx_description
1 polymer ?
#
loop_
_entity_poly.entity_id
_entity_poly.type
_entity_poly.pdbx_seq_one_letter_code
_entity_poly.pdbx_strand_id
1 'polypeptide(L)'
;MRYGITTEATDFSAEVLNDWRVRLLKAVLFFIPRANPDIERLYPQVKQWVLELSDDGWPQREIALAESGNVLFRTPNHRNTGFWTDMAHKQFKQEELRAISAEEFQSLWRAASEVGA
;
A
#
# COMPACT_ATOMS: atom_id res chain seq x y z
N MET A 1 0.93 3.79 18.24
CA MET A 1 0.93 3.72 16.76
C MET A 1 2.12 4.47 16.21
N ARG A 2 2.75 3.93 15.17
CA ARG A 2 3.89 4.54 14.46
C ARG A 2 3.49 4.87 13.03
N TYR A 3 4.11 5.88 12.46
CA TYR A 3 3.80 6.36 11.11
C TYR A 3 5.08 6.52 10.31
N GLY A 4 5.06 6.06 9.06
CA GLY A 4 6.24 6.17 8.22
C GLY A 4 5.95 6.04 6.74
N ILE A 5 6.90 6.52 5.94
CA ILE A 5 6.89 6.41 4.48
C ILE A 5 7.95 5.40 4.05
N THR A 6 7.60 4.52 3.13
CA THR A 6 8.53 3.61 2.46
C THR A 6 8.40 3.69 0.94
N THR A 7 9.50 3.39 0.25
CA THR A 7 9.55 3.16 -1.20
C THR A 7 9.72 1.68 -1.52
N GLU A 8 9.48 0.80 -0.54
CA GLU A 8 9.44 -0.64 -0.80
C GLU A 8 8.22 -1.01 -1.63
N ALA A 9 8.35 -2.04 -2.49
CA ALA A 9 7.29 -2.50 -3.38
C ALA A 9 6.64 -1.34 -4.17
N THR A 10 7.45 -0.50 -4.81
CA THR A 10 6.99 0.58 -5.71
C THR A 10 7.51 0.42 -7.15
N ASP A 11 8.34 -0.60 -7.40
CA ASP A 11 8.90 -0.91 -8.72
C ASP A 11 8.04 -1.94 -9.47
N PHE A 12 6.74 -1.66 -9.57
CA PHE A 12 5.81 -2.44 -10.38
C PHE A 12 5.97 -2.08 -11.86
N SER A 13 7.14 -2.36 -12.43
CA SER A 13 7.36 -2.17 -13.87
C SER A 13 6.54 -3.18 -14.68
N ALA A 14 6.18 -2.85 -15.92
CA ALA A 14 5.44 -3.77 -16.80
C ALA A 14 6.20 -5.08 -17.09
N GLU A 15 7.53 -5.06 -16.98
CA GLU A 15 8.39 -6.24 -17.09
C GLU A 15 8.32 -7.12 -15.84
N VAL A 16 8.33 -6.51 -14.64
CA VAL A 16 8.14 -7.22 -13.37
C VAL A 16 6.73 -7.82 -13.28
N LEU A 17 5.69 -7.09 -13.71
CA LEU A 17 4.31 -7.58 -13.70
C LEU A 17 4.06 -8.75 -14.67
N ASN A 18 4.88 -8.88 -15.72
CA ASN A 18 4.87 -10.02 -16.66
C ASN A 18 5.80 -11.17 -16.23
N ASP A 19 6.60 -10.98 -15.17
CA ASP A 19 7.46 -12.01 -14.61
C ASP A 19 6.60 -13.15 -14.02
N TRP A 20 7.02 -14.39 -14.27
CA TRP A 20 6.37 -15.59 -13.75
C TRP A 20 6.28 -15.60 -12.22
N ARG A 21 7.16 -14.88 -11.52
CA ARG A 21 7.10 -14.66 -10.07
C ARG A 21 5.91 -13.79 -9.64
N VAL A 22 5.52 -12.82 -10.47
CA VAL A 22 4.28 -12.05 -10.26
C VAL A 22 3.05 -12.85 -10.65
N ARG A 23 3.15 -13.78 -11.62
CA ARG A 23 2.09 -14.78 -11.85
C ARG A 23 1.88 -15.68 -10.63
N LEU A 24 2.96 -16.04 -9.93
CA LEU A 24 2.90 -16.76 -8.66
C LEU A 24 2.32 -15.88 -7.54
N LEU A 25 2.67 -14.59 -7.48
CA LEU A 25 2.05 -13.64 -6.55
C LEU A 25 0.54 -13.47 -6.81
N LYS A 26 0.11 -13.40 -8.08
CA LYS A 26 -1.31 -13.44 -8.48
C LYS A 26 -2.01 -14.74 -8.06
N ALA A 27 -1.28 -15.86 -8.01
CA ALA A 27 -1.79 -17.12 -7.48
C ALA A 27 -1.87 -17.12 -5.94
N VAL A 28 -0.97 -16.41 -5.25
CA VAL A 28 -1.00 -16.20 -3.78
C VAL A 28 -2.09 -15.19 -3.39
N LEU A 29 -2.42 -14.22 -4.25
CA LEU A 29 -3.52 -13.27 -4.06
C LEU A 29 -4.88 -13.82 -4.54
N PHE A 30 -4.93 -15.09 -5.02
CA PHE A 30 -6.14 -15.71 -5.57
C PHE A 30 -7.27 -15.90 -4.53
N PHE A 31 -6.93 -15.93 -3.24
CA PHE A 31 -7.90 -16.02 -2.13
C PHE A 31 -8.60 -14.69 -1.82
N ILE A 32 -8.13 -13.58 -2.39
CA ILE A 32 -8.80 -12.29 -2.31
C ILE A 32 -9.98 -12.32 -3.30
N PRO A 33 -11.24 -12.28 -2.84
CA PRO A 33 -12.40 -12.45 -3.72
C PRO A 33 -12.41 -11.33 -4.76
N ARG A 34 -12.05 -11.66 -6.00
CA ARG A 34 -11.82 -10.72 -7.11
C ARG A 34 -10.90 -9.57 -6.68
N ALA A 35 -9.60 -9.78 -6.82
CA ALA A 35 -8.62 -8.70 -6.91
C ALA A 35 -9.23 -7.54 -7.69
N ASN A 36 -9.47 -6.44 -6.98
CA ASN A 36 -10.30 -5.36 -7.46
C ASN A 36 -9.54 -4.66 -8.60
N PRO A 37 -9.98 -4.80 -9.87
CA PRO A 37 -9.21 -4.34 -11.03
C PRO A 37 -8.93 -2.82 -11.00
N ASP A 38 -9.65 -2.09 -10.16
CA ASP A 38 -9.51 -0.66 -9.94
C ASP A 38 -8.18 -0.29 -9.27
N ILE A 39 -7.69 -1.10 -8.30
CA ILE A 39 -6.41 -0.84 -7.60
C ILE A 39 -5.22 -1.43 -8.37
N GLU A 40 -5.38 -2.59 -9.02
CA GLU A 40 -4.28 -3.22 -9.76
C GLU A 40 -3.68 -2.30 -10.85
N ARG A 41 -4.53 -1.49 -11.49
CA ARG A 41 -4.12 -0.51 -12.51
C ARG A 41 -3.34 0.68 -11.92
N LEU A 42 -3.47 0.92 -10.63
CA LEU A 42 -2.80 2.03 -9.94
C LEU A 42 -1.45 1.60 -9.37
N TYR A 43 -1.20 0.31 -9.14
CA TYR A 43 0.10 -0.19 -8.63
C TYR A 43 1.32 0.33 -9.41
N PRO A 44 1.36 0.31 -10.76
CA PRO A 44 2.48 0.88 -11.52
C PRO A 44 2.76 2.36 -11.25
N GLN A 45 1.74 3.09 -10.77
CA GLN A 45 1.81 4.52 -10.47
C GLN A 45 2.26 4.79 -9.03
N VAL A 46 2.24 3.79 -8.16
CA VAL A 46 2.64 3.93 -6.75
C VAL A 46 4.15 4.09 -6.65
N LYS A 47 4.59 5.22 -6.11
CA LYS A 47 6.00 5.53 -5.87
C LYS A 47 6.36 5.61 -4.41
N GLN A 48 5.38 5.79 -3.53
CA GLN A 48 5.59 5.79 -2.09
C GLN A 48 4.38 5.19 -1.38
N TRP A 49 4.64 4.53 -0.25
CA TRP A 49 3.62 4.03 0.66
C TRP A 49 3.71 4.79 1.97
N VAL A 50 2.60 5.30 2.45
CA VAL A 50 2.47 5.88 3.78
C VAL A 50 1.77 4.86 4.67
N LEU A 51 2.44 4.40 5.72
CA LEU A 51 1.99 3.31 6.57
C LEU A 51 1.67 3.83 7.98
N GLU A 52 0.54 3.39 8.50
CA GLU A 52 0.26 3.34 9.93
C GLU A 52 0.58 1.93 10.44
N LEU A 53 1.46 1.86 11.41
CA LEU A 53 1.93 0.63 12.02
C LEU A 53 1.47 0.57 13.48
N SER A 54 1.19 -0.65 13.95
CA SER A 54 1.05 -0.91 15.37
C SER A 54 2.35 -0.60 16.11
N ASP A 55 2.30 -0.57 17.45
CA ASP A 55 3.51 -0.37 18.26
C ASP A 55 4.53 -1.51 18.07
N ASP A 56 4.02 -2.68 17.70
CA ASP A 56 4.80 -3.84 17.31
C ASP A 56 5.30 -3.77 15.86
N GLY A 57 5.02 -2.71 15.09
CA GLY A 57 5.52 -2.55 13.72
C GLY A 57 4.73 -3.29 12.63
N TRP A 58 3.48 -3.69 12.93
CA TRP A 58 2.60 -4.34 11.94
C TRP A 58 1.74 -3.32 11.18
N PRO A 59 1.66 -3.38 9.84
CA PRO A 59 0.81 -2.50 9.03
C PRO A 59 -0.67 -2.67 9.39
N GLN A 60 -1.31 -1.54 9.70
CA GLN A 60 -2.73 -1.43 10.00
C GLN A 60 -3.46 -0.71 8.88
N ARG A 61 -2.88 0.41 8.40
CA ARG A 61 -3.41 1.22 7.31
C ARG A 61 -2.30 1.67 6.39
N GLU A 62 -2.62 1.84 5.12
CA GLU A 62 -1.69 2.27 4.09
C GLU A 62 -2.33 3.29 3.13
N ILE A 63 -1.50 4.16 2.59
CA ILE A 63 -1.86 5.14 1.58
C ILE A 63 -0.83 5.03 0.46
N ALA A 64 -1.30 4.85 -0.76
CA ALA A 64 -0.45 4.84 -1.94
C ALA A 64 -0.33 6.26 -2.50
N LEU A 65 0.91 6.72 -2.72
CA LEU A 65 1.21 8.01 -3.34
C LEU A 65 1.85 7.82 -4.72
N ALA A 66 1.48 8.69 -5.64
CA ALA A 66 2.16 8.84 -6.93
C ALA A 66 3.50 9.58 -6.77
N GLU A 67 4.30 9.61 -7.85
CA GLU A 67 5.56 10.37 -7.89
C GLU A 67 5.40 11.86 -7.56
N SER A 68 4.24 12.43 -7.92
CA SER A 68 3.88 13.82 -7.64
C SER A 68 3.49 14.08 -6.18
N GLY A 69 3.46 13.05 -5.32
CA GLY A 69 2.94 13.13 -3.95
C GLY A 69 1.41 13.12 -3.85
N ASN A 70 0.71 13.01 -4.99
CA ASN A 70 -0.74 12.88 -5.02
C ASN A 70 -1.18 11.52 -4.48
N VAL A 71 -2.25 11.52 -3.68
CA VAL A 71 -2.84 10.29 -3.15
C VAL A 71 -3.55 9.52 -4.26
N LEU A 72 -3.16 8.27 -4.48
CA LEU A 72 -3.79 7.37 -5.45
C LEU A 72 -4.98 6.65 -4.82
N PHE A 73 -4.76 6.01 -3.67
CA PHE A 73 -5.78 5.30 -2.91
C PHE A 73 -5.34 5.08 -1.46
N ARG A 74 -6.29 4.67 -0.60
CA ARG A 74 -6.05 4.24 0.77
C ARG A 74 -6.67 2.87 1.04
N THR A 75 -6.06 2.12 1.94
CA THR A 75 -6.48 0.78 2.37
C THR A 75 -6.13 0.57 3.85
N PRO A 76 -6.88 -0.23 4.62
CA PRO A 76 -8.11 -0.92 4.24
C PRO A 76 -9.26 0.06 3.93
N ASN A 77 -10.12 -0.34 3.00
CA ASN A 77 -11.39 0.32 2.67
C ASN A 77 -12.49 -0.75 2.51
N HIS A 78 -13.69 -0.33 2.12
CA HIS A 78 -14.85 -1.23 2.01
C HIS A 78 -14.69 -2.36 0.97
N ARG A 79 -13.71 -2.28 0.04
CA ARG A 79 -13.46 -3.27 -1.02
C ARG A 79 -12.11 -3.96 -0.94
N ASN A 80 -11.13 -3.39 -0.23
CA ASN A 80 -9.76 -3.88 -0.23
C ASN A 80 -9.16 -3.77 1.18
N THR A 81 -8.53 -4.83 1.64
CA THR A 81 -7.85 -4.94 2.93
C THR A 81 -6.47 -4.27 2.94
N GLY A 82 -5.78 -4.25 1.79
CA GLY A 82 -4.53 -3.51 1.57
C GLY A 82 -3.35 -4.44 1.32
N PHE A 83 -2.38 -3.98 0.54
CA PHE A 83 -1.22 -4.76 0.12
C PHE A 83 -0.33 -5.14 1.31
N TRP A 84 0.10 -4.17 2.11
CA TRP A 84 0.95 -4.43 3.28
C TRP A 84 0.17 -5.05 4.42
N THR A 85 -1.11 -4.70 4.57
CA THR A 85 -2.00 -5.30 5.57
C THR A 85 -2.30 -6.78 5.26
N ASP A 86 -2.43 -7.16 3.97
CA ASP A 86 -2.61 -8.56 3.55
C ASP A 86 -1.32 -9.36 3.58
N MET A 87 -0.18 -8.72 3.27
CA MET A 87 1.15 -9.33 3.41
C MET A 87 1.63 -9.36 4.86
N ALA A 88 0.75 -9.76 5.80
CA ALA A 88 0.85 -9.80 7.26
C ALA A 88 2.00 -10.67 7.84
N HIS A 89 3.11 -10.76 7.11
CA HIS A 89 4.37 -11.42 7.46
C HIS A 89 5.55 -10.44 7.47
N LYS A 90 5.37 -9.18 7.01
CA LYS A 90 6.41 -8.14 7.13
C LYS A 90 6.13 -7.19 8.29
N GLN A 91 7.01 -7.23 9.27
CA GLN A 91 7.11 -6.25 10.35
C GLN A 91 8.10 -5.17 9.92
N PHE A 92 7.71 -3.91 9.96
CA PHE A 92 8.60 -2.80 9.61
C PHE A 92 9.33 -2.29 10.84
N LYS A 93 10.65 -2.13 10.71
CA LYS A 93 11.46 -1.41 11.69
C LYS A 93 11.44 0.08 11.40
N GLN A 94 11.64 0.88 12.43
CA GLN A 94 11.63 2.34 12.30
C GLN A 94 12.74 2.87 11.37
N GLU A 95 13.86 2.16 11.25
CA GLU A 95 14.97 2.47 10.34
C GLU A 95 14.65 2.24 8.85
N GLU A 96 13.65 1.41 8.54
CA GLU A 96 13.20 1.14 7.17
C GLU A 96 12.20 2.20 6.66
N LEU A 97 11.82 3.13 7.53
CA LEU A 97 10.76 4.09 7.28
C LEU A 97 11.27 5.51 7.50
N ARG A 98 10.86 6.41 6.61
CA ARG A 98 10.92 7.83 6.90
C ARG A 98 9.77 8.18 7.83
N ALA A 99 10.05 8.48 9.10
CA ALA A 99 9.05 8.84 10.08
C ALA A 99 8.24 10.08 9.64
N ILE A 100 6.94 10.04 9.86
CA ILE A 100 6.02 11.19 9.69
C ILE A 100 5.18 11.38 10.95
N SER A 101 4.52 12.54 11.07
CA SER A 101 3.61 12.77 12.19
C SER A 101 2.27 12.07 11.97
N ALA A 102 1.57 11.78 13.07
CA ALA A 102 0.21 11.27 13.01
C ALA A 102 -0.73 12.26 12.28
N GLU A 103 -0.51 13.56 12.47
CA GLU A 103 -1.31 14.62 11.84
C GLU A 103 -1.14 14.63 10.31
N GLU A 104 0.10 14.48 9.84
CA GLU A 104 0.42 14.37 8.42
C GLU A 104 -0.26 13.14 7.81
N PHE A 105 -0.16 11.99 8.48
CA PHE A 105 -0.86 10.77 8.06
C PHE A 105 -2.37 10.98 7.96
N GLN A 106 -3.00 11.56 8.99
CA GLN A 106 -4.45 11.77 8.99
C GLN A 106 -4.90 12.78 7.94
N SER A 107 -4.08 13.78 7.63
CA SER A 107 -4.33 14.73 6.54
C SER A 107 -4.38 14.01 5.19
N LEU A 108 -3.37 13.18 4.89
CA LEU A 108 -3.32 12.35 3.69
C LEU A 108 -4.46 11.32 3.66
N TRP A 109 -4.76 10.70 4.79
CA TRP A 109 -5.83 9.71 4.92
C TRP A 109 -7.20 10.31 4.59
N ARG A 110 -7.46 11.56 4.99
CA ARG A 110 -8.71 12.28 4.67
C ARG A 110 -8.74 12.79 3.23
N ALA A 111 -7.60 13.18 2.68
CA ALA A 111 -7.49 13.61 1.28
C ALA A 111 -7.67 12.43 0.31
N ALA A 112 -7.35 11.21 0.74
CA ALA A 112 -7.59 9.99 0.00
C ALA A 112 -9.10 9.77 -0.20
N SER A 113 -9.56 9.96 -1.43
CA SER A 113 -10.92 9.58 -1.82
C SER A 113 -11.01 8.05 -1.88
N GLU A 114 -12.13 7.48 -1.44
CA GLU A 114 -12.37 6.05 -1.66
C GLU A 114 -12.50 5.82 -3.17
N VAL A 115 -11.61 5.01 -3.74
CA VAL A 115 -11.67 4.67 -5.16
C VAL A 115 -12.93 3.82 -5.38
N GLY A 116 -13.99 4.44 -5.89
CA GLY A 116 -15.26 3.81 -6.24
C GLY A 116 -16.51 4.43 -5.61
N ALA A 117 -16.64 5.76 -5.63
CA ALA A 117 -17.95 6.43 -5.51
C ALA A 117 -18.60 6.58 -6.88
#